data_AF-A0A060CHT3-F1
#
_entry.id   AF-A0A060CHT3-F1
#
_cell.length_a   1.000
_cell.length_b   1.000
_cell.length_c   1.000
_cell.angle_alpha   90.00
_cell.angle_beta   90.00
_cell.angle_gamma   90.00
#
_symmetry.space_group_name_H-M   'P 1'
#
loop_
_entity.id
_entity.type
_entity.pdbx_description
1 polymer ?
#
loop_
_entity_poly.entity_id
_entity_poly.type
_entity_poly.pdbx_seq_one_letter_code
_entity_poly.pdbx_strand_id
1 'polypeptide(L)'
;CSSGGGRVDLEMLTHVQRFWLSDCIDPHERQLIMRWSEQLIAPEYMGTHVASERSHTTGRVSDLNFRLGTALWGTSDSNGTCCHCRKRNSVRSAEWISFYKD
;
A
#
# COMPACT_ATOMS: atom_id res chain seq x y z
N CYS A 1 -1.24 -13.43 4.66
CA CYS A 1 -0.28 -13.16 3.56
C CYS A 1 0.13 -14.50 2.95
N SER A 2 0.13 -14.61 1.62
CA SER A 2 0.61 -15.77 0.86
C SER A 2 1.35 -15.26 -0.38
N SER A 3 2.58 -14.78 -0.20
CA SER A 3 3.36 -14.04 -1.22
C SER A 3 2.57 -12.89 -1.83
N GLY A 4 2.04 -12.02 -0.96
CA GLY A 4 0.94 -11.14 -1.32
C GLY A 4 -0.40 -11.84 -1.22
N GLY A 5 -1.20 -11.69 -2.27
CA GLY A 5 -2.61 -12.07 -2.33
C GLY A 5 -2.86 -13.48 -2.84
N GLY A 6 -1.91 -14.41 -2.76
CA GLY A 6 -2.09 -15.78 -3.25
C GLY A 6 -3.19 -16.60 -2.55
N ARG A 7 -3.76 -16.06 -1.47
CA ARG A 7 -4.88 -16.66 -0.74
C ARG A 7 -5.79 -15.57 -0.14
N VAL A 8 -6.47 -14.84 -1.03
CA VAL A 8 -7.52 -13.88 -0.70
C VAL A 8 -8.85 -14.48 -1.10
N ASP A 9 -9.61 -14.96 -0.13
CA ASP A 9 -10.88 -15.63 -0.34
C ASP A 9 -11.83 -15.34 0.83
N LEU A 10 -13.12 -15.64 0.61
CA LEU A 10 -14.18 -15.30 1.57
C LEU A 10 -14.09 -16.11 2.87
N GLU A 11 -13.52 -17.32 2.83
CA GLU A 11 -13.32 -18.08 4.05
C GLU A 11 -12.23 -17.42 4.90
N MET A 12 -11.11 -17.02 4.28
CA MET A 12 -10.03 -16.33 4.97
C MET A 12 -10.44 -15.00 5.61
N LEU A 13 -11.46 -14.30 5.09
CA LEU A 13 -12.02 -13.11 5.75
C LEU A 13 -12.47 -13.39 7.20
N THR A 14 -12.89 -14.62 7.50
CA THR A 14 -13.33 -14.99 8.86
C THR A 14 -12.16 -15.22 9.81
N HIS A 15 -10.94 -15.34 9.29
CA HIS A 15 -9.73 -15.67 10.06
C HIS A 15 -8.73 -14.52 10.15
N VAL A 16 -8.87 -13.46 9.35
CA VAL A 16 -7.90 -12.36 9.29
C VAL A 16 -8.56 -11.00 9.41
N GLN A 17 -7.85 -10.04 9.99
CA GLN A 17 -8.27 -8.65 10.02
C GLN A 17 -8.00 -7.96 8.67
N ARG A 18 -6.92 -8.36 7.97
CA ARG A 18 -6.49 -7.76 6.71
C ARG A 18 -5.72 -8.74 5.83
N PHE A 19 -5.70 -8.45 4.54
CA PHE A 19 -4.89 -9.10 3.52
C PHE A 19 -3.77 -8.19 3.04
N TRP A 20 -2.59 -8.78 2.82
CA TRP A 20 -1.56 -8.18 2.00
C TRP A 20 -1.84 -8.55 0.55
N LEU A 21 -2.28 -7.59 -0.28
CA LEU A 21 -2.83 -7.91 -1.61
C LEU A 21 -1.79 -8.36 -2.63
N SER A 22 -0.55 -7.84 -2.54
CA SER A 22 0.51 -8.19 -3.48
C SER A 22 1.87 -7.75 -2.95
N ASP A 23 2.89 -8.57 -3.18
CA ASP A 23 4.29 -8.17 -3.01
C ASP A 23 4.72 -7.13 -4.06
N CYS A 24 3.96 -6.96 -5.15
CA CYS A 24 4.11 -5.80 -6.02
C CYS A 24 3.50 -4.57 -5.36
N ILE A 25 4.37 -3.67 -4.89
CA ILE A 25 3.99 -2.39 -4.27
C ILE A 25 4.13 -1.21 -5.23
N ASP A 26 4.39 -1.44 -6.52
CA ASP A 26 4.40 -0.38 -7.53
C ASP A 26 3.06 0.37 -7.52
N PRO A 27 3.03 1.70 -7.33
CA PRO A 27 1.79 2.44 -7.22
C PRO A 27 0.92 2.38 -8.49
N HIS A 28 1.53 2.17 -9.66
CA HIS A 28 0.82 1.98 -10.92
C HIS A 28 0.10 0.62 -10.95
N GLU A 29 0.81 -0.46 -10.65
CA GLU A 29 0.22 -1.82 -10.61
C GLU A 29 -0.82 -1.95 -9.51
N ARG A 30 -0.60 -1.27 -8.37
CA ARG A 30 -1.53 -1.25 -7.24
C ARG A 30 -2.90 -0.69 -7.58
N GLN A 31 -3.03 0.21 -8.58
CA GLN A 31 -4.35 0.71 -9.00
C GLN A 31 -5.26 -0.44 -9.47
N LEU A 32 -4.73 -1.35 -10.29
CA LEU A 32 -5.49 -2.48 -10.79
C LEU A 32 -5.71 -3.53 -9.69
N ILE A 33 -4.68 -3.85 -8.91
CA ILE A 33 -4.76 -4.85 -7.84
C ILE A 33 -5.84 -4.46 -6.82
N MET A 34 -5.86 -3.21 -6.36
CA MET A 34 -6.87 -2.73 -5.40
C MET A 34 -8.26 -2.71 -6.02
N ARG A 35 -8.42 -2.11 -7.20
CA ARG A 35 -9.71 -2.03 -7.92
C ARG A 35 -10.38 -3.40 -8.08
N TRP A 36 -9.62 -4.43 -8.42
CA TRP A 36 -10.20 -5.77 -8.60
C TRP A 36 -10.37 -6.52 -7.28
N SER A 37 -9.55 -6.26 -6.26
CA SER A 37 -9.74 -6.82 -4.92
C SER A 37 -11.00 -6.25 -4.24
N GLU A 38 -11.31 -4.98 -4.47
CA GLU A 38 -12.52 -4.28 -3.98
C GLU A 38 -13.84 -4.89 -4.44
N GLN A 39 -13.82 -5.78 -5.44
CA GLN A 39 -15.02 -6.50 -5.85
C GLN A 39 -15.43 -7.60 -4.88
N LEU A 40 -14.51 -8.08 -4.03
CA LEU A 40 -14.71 -9.22 -3.15
C LEU A 40 -14.52 -8.90 -1.67
N ILE A 41 -13.62 -7.97 -1.35
CA ILE A 41 -13.29 -7.60 0.03
C ILE A 41 -13.43 -6.09 0.21
N ALA A 42 -13.88 -5.67 1.40
CA ALA A 42 -14.03 -4.25 1.70
C ALA A 42 -12.66 -3.57 1.92
N PRO A 43 -12.52 -2.26 1.66
CA PRO A 43 -11.23 -1.56 1.74
C PRO A 43 -10.51 -1.71 3.08
N GLU A 44 -11.22 -1.79 4.20
CA GLU A 44 -10.63 -1.97 5.54
C GLU A 44 -9.85 -3.29 5.69
N TYR A 45 -10.17 -4.30 4.88
CA TYR A 45 -9.44 -5.57 4.83
C TYR A 45 -8.20 -5.50 3.92
N MET A 46 -7.93 -4.39 3.23
CA MET A 46 -6.80 -4.27 2.31
C MET A 46 -5.62 -3.58 2.97
N GLY A 47 -4.54 -4.30 3.20
CA GLY A 47 -3.28 -3.73 3.65
C GLY A 47 -2.54 -3.04 2.50
N THR A 48 -2.14 -1.78 2.71
CA THR A 48 -1.35 -1.00 1.76
C THR A 48 -0.15 -0.37 2.44
N HIS A 49 0.95 -0.24 1.70
CA HIS A 49 2.18 0.39 2.18
C HIS A 49 2.64 1.46 1.18
N VAL A 50 3.33 2.48 1.69
CA VAL A 50 4.02 3.45 0.85
C VAL A 50 5.17 2.74 0.14
N ALA A 51 5.13 2.72 -1.19
CA ALA A 51 6.16 2.09 -2.01
C ALA A 51 7.52 2.77 -1.87
N SER A 52 8.60 2.04 -2.16
CA SER A 52 9.92 2.63 -2.42
C SER A 52 9.89 3.57 -3.64
N GLU A 53 10.84 4.50 -3.75
CA GLU A 53 10.93 5.40 -4.92
C GLU A 53 11.08 4.62 -6.23
N ARG A 54 11.93 3.59 -6.22
CA ARG A 54 12.07 2.61 -7.30
C ARG A 54 11.47 1.28 -6.87
N SER A 55 10.50 0.79 -7.62
CA SER A 55 9.87 -0.51 -7.39
C SER A 55 10.87 -1.66 -7.57
N HIS A 56 10.88 -2.60 -6.63
CA HIS A 56 11.74 -3.79 -6.66
C HIS A 56 11.25 -4.86 -7.66
N THR A 57 9.96 -4.86 -8.00
CA THR A 57 9.35 -5.85 -8.91
C THR A 57 9.33 -5.40 -10.36
N THR A 58 9.07 -4.11 -10.60
CA THR A 58 8.88 -3.56 -11.96
C THR A 58 10.01 -2.62 -12.39
N GLY A 59 10.87 -2.19 -11.45
CA GLY A 59 11.93 -1.21 -11.70
C GLY A 59 11.43 0.24 -11.90
N ARG A 60 10.12 0.49 -11.85
CA ARG A 60 9.51 1.81 -12.06
C ARG A 60 9.95 2.80 -11.00
N VAL A 61 10.22 4.04 -11.40
CA VAL A 61 10.38 5.17 -10.48
C VAL A 61 9.07 5.95 -10.44
N SER A 62 8.61 6.29 -9.24
CA SER A 62 7.32 6.98 -9.05
C SER A 62 7.43 8.12 -8.06
N ASP A 63 6.69 9.20 -8.36
CA ASP A 63 6.60 10.39 -7.50
C ASP A 63 6.11 10.02 -6.10
N LEU A 64 6.61 10.77 -5.10
CA LEU A 64 6.27 10.53 -3.70
C LEU A 64 4.77 10.71 -3.43
N ASN A 65 4.11 11.71 -3.99
CA ASN A 65 2.68 11.93 -3.77
C ASN A 65 1.85 10.83 -4.43
N PHE A 66 2.27 10.31 -5.59
CA PHE A 66 1.58 9.19 -6.21
C PHE A 66 1.67 7.93 -5.35
N ARG A 67 2.85 7.66 -4.78
CA ARG A 67 3.06 6.54 -3.83
C ARG A 67 2.25 6.70 -2.55
N LEU A 68 2.26 7.90 -1.95
CA LEU A 68 1.51 8.21 -0.73
C LEU A 68 -0.01 8.15 -0.97
N GLY A 69 -0.50 8.78 -2.04
CA GLY A 69 -1.91 8.75 -2.42
C GLY A 69 -2.42 7.35 -2.74
N THR A 70 -1.57 6.49 -3.32
CA THR A 70 -1.92 5.07 -3.53
C THR A 70 -2.04 4.31 -2.20
N ALA A 71 -1.18 4.62 -1.23
CA ALA A 71 -1.17 3.98 0.09
C ALA A 71 -2.23 4.51 1.05
N LEU A 72 -3.04 5.51 0.65
CA LEU A 72 -4.20 5.96 1.44
C LEU A 72 -5.35 4.96 1.39
N TRP A 73 -5.47 4.24 0.28
CA TRP A 73 -6.56 3.30 0.08
C TRP A 73 -6.30 2.06 0.93
N GLY A 74 -7.29 1.66 1.73
CA GLY A 74 -7.15 0.58 2.70
C GLY A 74 -6.47 0.99 4.00
N THR A 75 -5.92 0.01 4.74
CA THR A 75 -5.16 0.30 5.95
C THR A 75 -3.70 0.52 5.64
N SER A 76 -3.25 1.74 5.87
CA SER A 76 -1.90 2.17 5.58
C SER A 76 -0.95 1.79 6.72
N ASP A 77 -0.03 0.86 6.45
CA ASP A 77 1.07 0.54 7.36
C ASP A 77 2.41 0.99 6.74
N SER A 78 3.29 1.61 7.52
CA SER A 78 4.56 2.16 7.03
C SER A 78 5.68 1.12 7.07
N ASN A 79 5.74 0.21 6.10
CA ASN A 79 6.88 -0.71 5.98
C ASN A 79 8.03 -0.06 5.19
N GLY A 80 8.82 0.77 5.85
CA GLY A 80 10.04 1.31 5.26
C GLY A 80 10.89 2.12 6.23
N THR A 81 12.09 1.63 6.50
CA THR A 81 13.14 2.29 7.29
C THR A 81 13.34 3.75 6.84
N CYS A 82 12.87 4.71 7.65
CA CYS A 82 12.98 6.15 7.44
C CYS A 82 14.42 6.71 7.39
N CYS A 83 15.44 5.88 7.58
CA CYS A 83 16.84 6.30 7.78
C CYS A 83 17.49 6.96 6.54
N HIS A 84 16.84 6.97 5.37
CA HIS A 84 17.36 7.62 4.16
C HIS A 84 16.39 8.61 3.49
N CYS A 85 15.29 8.99 4.17
CA CYS A 85 14.39 9.99 3.62
C CYS A 85 15.05 11.38 3.62
N ARG A 86 15.16 11.99 2.43
CA ARG A 86 15.51 13.42 2.32
C ARG A 86 14.53 14.23 3.17
N LYS A 87 15.00 15.25 3.88
CA LYS A 87 14.17 16.10 4.79
C LYS A 87 12.84 16.56 4.16
N ARG A 88 12.85 16.94 2.87
CA ARG A 88 11.64 17.34 2.13
C ARG A 88 10.60 16.21 2.04
N ASN A 89 11.04 14.97 1.84
CA ASN A 89 10.16 13.80 1.77
C ASN A 89 9.56 13.48 3.15
N SER A 90 10.31 13.72 4.23
CA SER A 90 9.81 13.54 5.60
C SER A 90 8.68 14.53 5.94
N VAL A 91 8.84 15.82 5.59
CA VAL A 91 7.78 16.83 5.77
C VAL A 91 6.54 16.44 4.98
N ARG A 92 6.73 16.09 3.70
CA ARG A 92 5.61 15.68 2.85
C ARG A 92 4.90 14.44 3.39
N SER A 93 5.64 13.44 3.86
CA SER A 93 5.04 12.23 4.44
C SER A 93 4.25 12.56 5.71
N ALA A 94 4.73 13.50 6.53
CA ALA A 94 4.01 13.95 7.72
C ALA A 94 2.68 14.65 7.37
N GLU A 95 2.64 15.47 6.31
CA GLU A 95 1.39 16.07 5.80
C GLU A 95 0.36 14.99 5.43
N TRP A 96 0.77 13.95 4.69
CA TRP A 96 -0.12 12.85 4.32
C TRP A 96 -0.55 11.99 5.51
N ILE A 97 0.33 11.78 6.50
CA ILE A 97 -0.04 11.07 7.74
C ILE A 97 -1.07 11.87 8.55
N SER A 98 -0.94 13.19 8.60
CA SER A 98 -1.95 14.05 9.23
C SER A 98 -3.27 13.92 8.50
N PHE A 99 -3.26 14.06 7.16
CA PHE A 99 -4.45 13.91 6.33
C PHE A 99 -5.13 12.55 6.48
N TYR A 100 -4.38 11.45 6.64
CA TYR A 100 -4.96 10.11 6.83
C TYR A 100 -5.62 9.92 8.21
N LYS A 101 -5.23 10.71 9.21
CA LYS A 101 -5.75 10.60 10.58
C LYS A 101 -6.99 11.45 10.83
N ASP A 102 -7.22 12.46 10.00
CA ASP A 102 -8.40 13.33 10.04
C ASP A 102 -9.65 12.61 9.50
#